data_AF-A0A8D8BYG5-F1
#
_entry.id   AF-A0A8D8BYG5-F1
#
_cell.length_a   1.000
_cell.length_b   1.000
_cell.length_c   1.000
_cell.angle_alpha   90.00
_cell.angle_beta   90.00
_cell.angle_gamma   90.00
#
_symmetry.space_group_name_H-M   'P 1'
#
loop_
_entity.id
_entity.type
_entity.pdbx_description
1 polymer ?
#
loop_
_entity_poly.entity_id
_entity_poly.type
_entity_poly.pdbx_seq_one_letter_code
_entity_poly.pdbx_strand_id
1 'polypeptide(L)'
;MRSKPQFEVDIVKGSQTLSFTCSFLQGEAQEGEYNDVFGIDEITIFEGEWNDKVYAVAGDVLDGYLYDLLMNLLEEKGISNEFVQKLSDFSTSYEHSSYIGLLEGISKFTIDKK
;
A
#
# COMPACT_ATOMS: atom_id res chain seq x y z
N MET A 1 12.95 12.36 -5.98
CA MET A 1 12.63 11.16 -5.17
C MET A 1 11.13 10.95 -5.30
N ARG A 2 10.68 9.74 -5.69
CA ARG A 2 9.24 9.43 -5.71
C ARG A 2 8.88 8.71 -4.42
N SER A 3 7.81 9.14 -3.78
CA SER A 3 7.25 8.49 -2.60
C SER A 3 6.55 7.21 -3.03
N LYS A 4 6.94 6.08 -2.44
CA LYS A 4 6.39 4.75 -2.70
C LYS A 4 5.90 4.15 -1.38
N PRO A 5 4.81 4.70 -0.82
CA PRO A 5 4.33 4.23 0.49
C PRO A 5 3.74 2.82 0.36
N GLN A 6 3.82 2.05 1.44
CA GLN A 6 2.96 0.88 1.61
C GLN A 6 1.50 1.34 1.65
N PHE A 7 0.60 0.53 1.11
CA PHE A 7 -0.83 0.84 1.10
C PHE A 7 -1.66 -0.40 1.45
N GLU A 8 -2.86 -0.14 1.99
CA GLU A 8 -3.81 -1.18 2.37
C GLU A 8 -5.05 -1.09 1.49
N VAL A 9 -5.57 -2.25 1.08
CA VAL A 9 -6.79 -2.37 0.29
C VAL A 9 -7.79 -3.22 1.07
N ASP A 10 -8.90 -2.60 1.46
CA ASP A 10 -9.99 -3.28 2.14
C ASP A 10 -11.17 -3.50 1.19
N ILE A 11 -11.47 -4.77 0.90
CA ILE A 11 -12.65 -5.18 0.15
C ILE A 11 -13.73 -5.62 1.14
N VAL A 12 -14.75 -4.77 1.31
CA VAL A 12 -15.87 -5.02 2.23
C VAL A 12 -17.02 -5.72 1.51
N LYS A 13 -17.48 -6.85 2.08
CA LYS A 13 -18.66 -7.58 1.61
C LYS A 13 -19.54 -7.98 2.79
N GLY A 14 -20.61 -7.21 3.03
CA GLY A 14 -21.50 -7.43 4.17
C GLY A 14 -20.80 -7.08 5.48
N SER A 15 -20.69 -8.05 6.39
CA SER A 15 -19.96 -7.91 7.66
C SER A 15 -18.48 -8.31 7.57
N GLN A 16 -18.05 -8.86 6.43
CA GLN A 16 -16.68 -9.34 6.22
C GLN A 16 -15.84 -8.32 5.45
N THR A 17 -14.58 -8.18 5.88
CA THR A 17 -13.56 -7.39 5.20
C THR A 17 -12.40 -8.30 4.84
N LEU A 18 -12.06 -8.33 3.56
CA LEU A 18 -10.83 -8.94 3.05
C LEU A 18 -9.82 -7.81 2.85
N SER A 19 -8.75 -7.83 3.65
CA SER A 19 -7.73 -6.79 3.67
C SER A 19 -6.43 -7.31 3.09
N PHE A 20 -5.79 -6.47 2.28
CA PHE A 20 -4.50 -6.70 1.65
C PHE A 20 -3.57 -5.58 2.05
N THR A 21 -2.38 -5.90 2.55
CA THR A 21 -1.30 -4.91 2.64
C THR A 21 -0.34 -5.13 1.48
N CYS A 22 -0.06 -4.06 0.76
CA CYS A 22 0.69 -4.07 -0.49
C CYS A 22 1.87 -3.10 -0.43
N SER A 23 2.97 -3.49 -1.07
CA SER A 23 4.16 -2.65 -1.20
C SER A 23 4.59 -2.52 -2.65
N PHE A 24 5.32 -1.43 -2.93
CA PHE A 24 5.96 -1.24 -4.22
C PHE A 24 7.16 -2.17 -4.36
N LEU A 25 7.20 -2.91 -5.47
CA LEU A 25 8.33 -3.77 -5.77
C LEU A 25 9.57 -2.91 -6.10
N GLN A 26 10.73 -3.33 -5.58
CA GLN A 26 12.01 -2.69 -5.82
C GLN A 26 12.78 -3.47 -6.88
N GLY A 27 12.75 -3.04 -8.14
CA GLY A 27 13.55 -3.66 -9.21
C GLY A 27 13.07 -3.29 -10.60
N GLU A 28 13.97 -3.39 -11.59
CA GLU A 28 13.58 -3.51 -12.99
C GLU A 28 13.09 -4.94 -13.21
N ALA A 29 11.93 -5.10 -13.85
CA ALA A 29 11.34 -6.41 -14.10
C ALA A 29 12.33 -7.30 -14.85
N GLN A 30 12.56 -8.52 -14.35
CA GLN A 30 13.39 -9.50 -15.06
C GLN A 30 12.60 -10.03 -16.28
N GLU A 31 13.27 -10.19 -17.42
CA GLU A 31 12.63 -10.69 -18.65
C GLU A 31 11.95 -12.04 -18.38
N GLY A 32 10.61 -12.05 -18.46
CA GLY A 32 9.78 -13.24 -18.26
C GLY A 32 8.93 -13.23 -16.98
N GLU A 33 9.12 -12.26 -16.08
CA GLU A 33 8.23 -12.03 -14.93
C GLU A 33 7.11 -11.02 -15.27
N TYR A 34 5.97 -11.16 -14.60
CA TYR A 34 4.88 -10.19 -14.67
C TYR A 34 5.43 -8.81 -14.27
N ASN A 35 5.22 -7.81 -15.12
CA ASN A 35 5.71 -6.43 -14.93
C ASN A 35 4.88 -5.68 -13.87
N ASP A 36 4.69 -6.28 -12.70
CA ASP A 36 3.92 -5.68 -11.63
C ASP A 36 4.72 -4.63 -10.89
N VAL A 37 4.05 -3.52 -10.60
CA VAL A 37 4.65 -2.36 -9.92
C VAL A 37 4.56 -2.51 -8.40
N PHE A 38 3.70 -3.42 -7.94
CA PHE A 38 3.43 -3.70 -6.54
C PHE A 38 3.20 -5.20 -6.31
N GLY A 39 3.34 -5.63 -5.06
CA GLY A 39 3.02 -6.98 -4.62
C GLY A 39 2.16 -6.96 -3.37
N ILE A 40 1.66 -8.14 -3.00
CA ILE A 40 0.91 -8.35 -1.76
C ILE A 40 1.88 -8.87 -0.70
N ASP A 41 2.05 -8.12 0.39
CA ASP A 41 2.92 -8.51 1.51
C ASP A 41 2.17 -9.37 2.53
N GLU A 42 0.91 -9.04 2.81
CA GLU A 42 0.09 -9.72 3.82
C GLU A 42 -1.39 -9.71 3.43
N ILE A 43 -2.11 -10.77 3.82
CA ILE A 43 -3.56 -10.90 3.63
C ILE A 43 -4.21 -11.31 4.93
N THR A 44 -5.37 -10.70 5.20
CA THR A 44 -6.22 -11.08 6.32
C THR A 44 -7.70 -10.97 5.96
N ILE A 45 -8.53 -11.77 6.65
CA ILE A 45 -9.99 -11.70 6.53
C ILE A 45 -10.60 -11.67 7.92
N PHE A 46 -11.50 -10.72 8.15
CA PHE A 46 -12.15 -10.54 9.45
C PHE A 46 -13.58 -10.05 9.33
N GLU A 47 -14.32 -10.16 10.43
CA GLU A 47 -15.65 -9.56 10.60
C GLU A 47 -15.61 -8.49 11.68
N GLY A 48 -16.20 -7.33 11.41
CA GLY A 48 -16.19 -6.20 12.33
C GLY A 48 -14.84 -5.45 12.33
N GLU A 49 -14.26 -5.23 13.51
CA GLU A 49 -12.98 -4.52 13.65
C GLU A 49 -11.80 -5.50 13.66
N TRP A 50 -10.74 -5.12 12.96
CA TRP A 50 -9.47 -5.85 13.00
C TRP A 50 -8.88 -5.84 14.43
N ASN A 51 -8.26 -6.95 14.83
CA ASN A 51 -7.53 -7.07 16.09
C ASN A 51 -6.42 -8.11 15.96
N ASP A 52 -5.45 -8.09 16.88
CA ASP A 52 -4.25 -8.94 16.86
C ASP A 52 -4.51 -10.46 16.92
N LYS A 53 -5.75 -10.89 17.17
CA LYS A 53 -6.12 -12.32 17.16
C LYS A 53 -6.59 -12.80 15.79
N VAL A 54 -6.86 -11.88 14.87
CA VAL A 54 -7.21 -12.20 13.49
C VAL A 54 -5.97 -12.77 12.81
N TYR A 55 -6.12 -13.92 12.17
CA TYR A 55 -5.04 -14.53 11.42
C TYR A 55 -4.70 -13.67 10.20
N ALA A 56 -3.41 -13.43 10.02
CA ALA A 56 -2.84 -12.81 8.84
C ALA A 56 -1.74 -13.72 8.30
N VAL A 57 -1.62 -13.78 6.98
CA VAL A 57 -0.63 -14.61 6.29
C VAL A 57 0.18 -13.76 5.34
N ALA A 58 1.49 -13.97 5.35
CA ALA A 58 2.40 -13.32 4.43
C ALA A 58 2.17 -13.82 2.99
N GLY A 59 2.30 -12.92 2.01
CA GLY A 59 2.05 -13.21 0.60
C GLY A 59 2.98 -14.27 0.01
N ASP A 60 4.19 -14.42 0.54
CA ASP A 60 5.20 -15.40 0.12
C ASP A 60 4.86 -16.85 0.54
N VAL A 61 3.96 -17.03 1.52
CA VAL A 61 3.46 -18.34 1.95
C VAL A 61 2.32 -18.84 1.05
N LEU A 62 1.71 -17.96 0.26
CA LEU A 62 0.60 -18.31 -0.61
C LEU A 62 1.06 -19.17 -1.79
N ASP A 63 0.21 -20.12 -2.18
CA ASP A 63 0.39 -20.83 -3.44
C ASP A 63 0.34 -19.84 -4.61
N GLY A 64 1.22 -20.03 -5.60
CA GLY A 64 1.36 -19.08 -6.72
C GLY A 64 0.07 -18.87 -7.51
N TYR A 65 -0.74 -19.92 -7.70
CA TYR A 65 -2.02 -19.78 -8.39
C TYR A 65 -3.02 -18.96 -7.57
N LEU A 66 -3.05 -19.14 -6.25
CA LEU A 66 -3.87 -18.32 -5.37
C LEU A 66 -3.41 -16.86 -5.39
N TYR A 67 -2.10 -16.61 -5.36
CA TYR A 67 -1.53 -15.27 -5.47
C TYR A 67 -1.98 -14.57 -6.76
N ASP A 68 -1.87 -15.25 -7.90
CA ASP A 68 -2.32 -14.72 -9.19
C ASP A 68 -3.82 -14.38 -9.18
N LEU A 69 -4.67 -15.23 -8.61
CA LEU A 69 -6.11 -14.96 -8.49
C LEU A 69 -6.40 -13.71 -7.64
N LEU A 70 -5.62 -13.47 -6.59
CA LEU A 70 -5.79 -12.33 -5.70
C LEU A 70 -5.30 -11.03 -6.37
N MET A 71 -4.19 -11.08 -7.12
CA MET A 71 -3.73 -9.97 -7.95
C MET A 71 -4.78 -9.60 -9.01
N ASN A 72 -5.35 -10.60 -9.71
CA ASN A 72 -6.45 -10.37 -10.66
C ASN A 72 -7.66 -9.73 -9.98
N LEU A 73 -8.03 -10.17 -8.76
CA LEU A 73 -9.13 -9.58 -8.00
C LEU A 73 -8.87 -8.09 -7.69
N LEU A 74 -7.65 -7.74 -7.28
CA LEU A 74 -7.24 -6.36 -7.03
C LEU A 74 -7.35 -5.51 -8.30
N GLU A 75 -6.89 -6.05 -9.44
CA GLU A 75 -7.00 -5.38 -10.73
C GLU A 75 -8.46 -5.17 -11.17
N GLU A 76 -9.33 -6.17 -11.00
CA GLU A 76 -10.78 -6.05 -11.26
C GLU A 76 -11.45 -4.97 -10.40
N LYS A 77 -10.92 -4.71 -9.20
CA LYS A 77 -11.38 -3.62 -8.32
C LYS A 77 -10.75 -2.27 -8.65
N GLY A 78 -9.89 -2.20 -9.66
CA GLY A 78 -9.23 -0.98 -10.13
C GLY A 78 -7.90 -0.69 -9.46
N ILE A 79 -7.37 -1.62 -8.64
CA ILE A 79 -6.02 -1.53 -8.07
C ILE A 79 -5.04 -2.09 -9.11
N SER A 80 -4.81 -1.31 -10.16
CA SER A 80 -3.90 -1.65 -11.25
C SER A 80 -2.53 -1.00 -11.08
N ASN A 81 -1.57 -1.41 -11.91
CA ASN A 81 -0.25 -0.77 -11.99
C ASN A 81 -0.35 0.75 -12.29
N GLU A 82 -1.34 1.17 -13.09
CA GLU A 82 -1.59 2.60 -13.35
C GLU A 82 -2.09 3.33 -12.10
N PHE A 83 -3.00 2.72 -11.34
CA PHE A 83 -3.49 3.29 -10.08
C PHE A 83 -2.35 3.49 -9.08
N VAL A 84 -1.50 2.46 -8.91
CA VAL A 84 -0.38 2.50 -7.97
C VAL A 84 0.67 3.56 -8.39
N GLN A 85 0.90 3.75 -9.69
CA GLN A 85 1.75 4.85 -10.17
C GLN A 85 1.15 6.23 -9.83
N LYS A 86 -0.16 6.42 -10.03
CA LYS A 86 -0.85 7.66 -9.63
C LYS A 86 -0.79 7.89 -8.13
N LEU A 87 -0.91 6.81 -7.32
CA LEU A 87 -0.75 6.87 -5.88
C LEU A 87 0.66 7.33 -5.48
N SER A 88 1.70 6.87 -6.17
CA SER A 88 3.08 7.32 -5.94
C SER A 88 3.25 8.82 -6.27
N ASP A 89 2.72 9.29 -7.40
CA ASP A 89 2.80 10.70 -7.78
C ASP A 89 2.01 11.61 -6.82
N PHE A 90 0.83 11.16 -6.38
CA PHE A 90 0.04 11.84 -5.35
C PHE A 90 0.79 11.91 -4.02
N SER A 91 1.30 10.77 -3.55
CA SER A 91 2.03 10.67 -2.27
C SER A 91 3.29 11.53 -2.28
N THR A 92 4.00 11.59 -3.41
CA THR A 92 5.17 12.47 -3.59
C THR A 92 4.78 13.95 -3.42
N SER A 93 3.67 14.36 -4.02
CA SER A 93 3.18 15.73 -3.91
C SER A 93 2.74 16.05 -2.47
N TYR A 94 2.04 15.12 -1.83
CA TYR A 94 1.58 15.25 -0.45
C TYR A 94 2.74 15.31 0.55
N GLU A 95 3.76 14.45 0.39
CA GLU A 95 4.96 14.42 1.21
C GLU A 95 5.71 15.75 1.13
N HIS A 96 5.86 16.31 -0.08
CA HIS A 96 6.49 17.60 -0.27
C HIS A 96 5.74 18.73 0.46
N SER A 97 4.41 18.79 0.34
CA SER A 97 3.59 19.75 1.08
C SER A 97 3.71 19.59 2.59
N SER A 98 3.72 18.34 3.08
CA SER A 98 3.86 18.03 4.51
C SER A 98 5.24 18.40 5.05
N TYR A 99 6.29 18.18 4.26
CA TYR A 99 7.65 18.57 4.59
C TYR A 99 7.80 20.08 4.76
N ILE A 100 7.19 20.88 3.87
CA ILE A 100 7.15 22.34 4.03
C ILE A 100 6.46 22.72 5.35
N GLY A 101 5.29 22.12 5.64
CA GLY A 101 4.58 22.36 6.90
C GLY A 101 5.42 22.01 8.14
N LEU A 102 6.20 20.93 8.08
CA LEU A 102 7.14 20.56 9.12
C LEU A 102 8.23 21.63 9.30
N LEU A 103 8.82 22.12 8.21
CA LEU A 103 9.85 23.17 8.27
C LEU A 103 9.31 24.48 8.85
N GLU A 104 8.09 24.87 8.50
CA GLU A 104 7.41 26.02 9.10
C GLU A 104 7.18 25.82 10.60
N GLY A 105 6.76 24.61 11.00
CA GLY A 105 6.59 24.23 12.40
C GLY A 105 7.90 24.32 13.19
N ILE A 106 9.00 23.78 12.64
CA ILE A 106 10.34 23.87 13.23
C ILE A 106 10.79 25.32 13.34
N SER A 107 10.60 26.13 12.28
CA SER A 107 10.97 27.54 12.30
C SER A 107 10.28 28.29 13.43
N LYS A 108 8.94 28.14 13.56
CA LYS A 108 8.16 28.74 14.65
C LYS A 108 8.67 28.26 16.01
N PHE A 109 8.89 26.96 16.19
CA PHE A 109 9.41 26.38 17.42
C PHE A 109 10.76 26.98 17.84
N THR A 110 11.65 27.29 16.89
CA THR A 110 12.97 27.87 17.19
C THR A 110 12.97 29.39 17.40
N ILE A 111 11.95 30.10 16.92
CA ILE A 111 11.84 31.56 17.02
C ILE A 111 11.17 32.00 18.33
N ASP A 112 10.40 31.13 18.99
CA ASP A 112 9.85 31.36 20.33
C ASP A 112 10.98 31.49 21.38
N LYS A 113 11.54 32.70 21.45
CA LYS A 113 12.48 33.13 22.49
C LYS A 113 11.70 33.45 23.75
N LYS A 114 12.03 32.74 24.83
CA LYS A 114 11.95 33.30 26.19
C LYS A 114 12.90 34.49 26.33
#